data_AF-A0A7I4FG89-F1
#
_entry.id   AF-A0A7I4FG89-F1
#
_cell.length_a   1.000
_cell.length_b   1.000
_cell.length_c   1.000
_cell.angle_alpha   90.00
_cell.angle_beta   90.00
_cell.angle_gamma   90.00
#
_symmetry.space_group_name_H-M   'P 1'
#
loop_
_entity.id
_entity.type
_entity.pdbx_description
1 polymer ?
#
loop_
_entity_poly.entity_id
_entity_poly.type
_entity_poly.pdbx_seq_one_letter_code
_entity_poly.pdbx_strand_id
1 'polypeptide(L)'
;MLNSGDTASLLAVLVEERSLESHLSAFAMAFKRHQHFKACYCLTLLLEDRRLLKQTQRLVAFYILFELYRGEQSSINPFMSVLIDAASNEAADKMERAFLQILLQSLNSNNKELSMKSASEFISTFDPSVHKFLSAEALKSRYAGNLPPEPRISSFKKASISNIIPDPDIPLGFALDSTEHAVPGGVTQLGAGNRGAAAAELVQSSSLNGLEPPWVRPAPPRLPPQQGEMIWLIPDTQHELMWDYGMCADTSRDAAIRDLINRALKGPLAPAQQKKVLMELEADPKLVYHCGLTSRRLPELVENNSVIAVEVLLKLMNSNQIIESETFAAILKCLSIWILVYTRWKL
;
A
#
# COMPACT_ATOMS: atom_id res chain seq x y z
N MET A 1 -4.34 -1.46 22.94
CA MET A 1 -3.04 -0.73 22.92
C MET A 1 -2.21 -0.89 24.19
N LEU A 2 -2.84 -0.77 25.36
CA LEU A 2 -2.30 -1.17 26.65
C LEU A 2 -3.01 -2.47 27.10
N ASN A 3 -2.37 -3.27 27.95
CA ASN A 3 -3.07 -4.39 28.59
C ASN A 3 -4.05 -3.86 29.66
N SER A 4 -4.91 -4.71 30.21
CA SER A 4 -5.91 -4.28 31.20
C SER A 4 -5.28 -3.68 32.47
N GLY A 5 -4.17 -4.25 32.95
CA GLY A 5 -3.44 -3.75 34.13
C GLY A 5 -2.75 -2.40 33.91
N ASP A 6 -2.12 -2.22 32.75
CA ASP A 6 -1.49 -0.99 32.30
C ASP A 6 -2.55 0.11 32.09
N THR A 7 -3.73 -0.26 31.57
CA THR A 7 -4.86 0.67 31.43
C THR A 7 -5.37 1.15 32.79
N ALA A 8 -5.54 0.22 33.74
CA ALA A 8 -5.92 0.58 35.10
C ALA A 8 -4.87 1.47 35.78
N SER A 9 -3.58 1.17 35.59
CA SER A 9 -2.47 2.00 36.07
C SER A 9 -2.50 3.41 35.47
N LEU A 10 -2.77 3.54 34.16
CA LEU A 10 -2.87 4.83 33.49
C LEU A 10 -4.00 5.69 34.09
N LEU A 11 -5.17 5.09 34.26
CA LEU A 11 -6.33 5.79 34.81
C LEU A 11 -6.14 6.13 36.29
N ALA A 12 -5.50 5.26 37.07
CA ALA A 12 -5.18 5.52 38.46
C ALA A 12 -4.25 6.75 38.61
N VAL A 13 -3.21 6.85 37.77
CA VAL A 13 -2.31 8.01 37.76
C VAL A 13 -3.07 9.32 37.54
N LEU A 14 -4.13 9.34 36.72
CA LEU A 14 -4.90 10.56 36.43
C LEU A 14 -5.87 10.97 37.54
N VAL A 15 -6.33 10.03 38.38
CA VAL A 15 -7.41 10.27 39.35
C VAL A 15 -6.91 10.90 40.65
N GLU A 16 -5.64 10.69 41.01
CA GLU A 16 -5.10 11.07 42.31
C GLU A 16 -4.94 12.60 42.44
N GLU A 17 -5.40 13.21 43.55
CA GLU A 17 -5.16 14.63 43.79
C GLU A 17 -3.72 14.86 44.28
N ARG A 18 -2.86 15.32 43.36
CA ARG A 18 -1.44 15.58 43.59
C ARG A 18 -0.95 16.81 42.81
N SER A 19 0.28 17.25 43.04
CA SER A 19 0.94 18.24 42.18
C SER A 19 1.17 17.68 40.77
N LEU A 20 1.25 18.54 39.76
CA LEU A 20 1.49 18.10 38.37
C LEU A 20 2.80 17.31 38.23
N GLU A 21 3.86 17.72 38.92
CA GLU A 21 5.13 16.99 38.95
C GLU A 21 5.00 15.59 39.58
N SER A 22 4.17 15.45 40.62
CA SER A 22 3.93 14.15 41.24
C SER A 22 3.14 13.20 40.33
N HIS A 23 2.27 13.71 39.47
CA HIS A 23 1.60 12.88 38.45
C HIS A 23 2.59 12.40 37.39
N LEU A 24 3.53 13.26 36.97
CA LEU A 24 4.57 12.90 36.02
C LEU A 24 5.50 11.83 36.58
N SER A 25 5.90 11.95 37.86
CA SER A 25 6.74 10.93 38.51
C SER A 25 5.99 9.61 38.69
N ALA A 26 4.72 9.64 39.09
CA ALA A 26 3.86 8.45 39.16
C ALA A 26 3.71 7.77 37.79
N PHE A 27 3.52 8.54 36.72
CA PHE A 27 3.47 8.03 35.35
C PHE A 27 4.80 7.38 34.93
N ALA A 28 5.93 8.04 35.20
CA ALA A 28 7.25 7.51 34.87
C ALA A 28 7.62 6.24 35.66
N MET A 29 7.08 6.08 36.87
CA MET A 29 7.19 4.85 37.65
C MET A 29 6.29 3.74 37.13
N ALA A 30 5.07 4.07 36.70
CA ALA A 30 4.10 3.10 36.21
C ALA A 30 4.46 2.54 34.82
N PHE A 31 5.04 3.37 33.95
CA PHE A 31 5.36 2.99 32.58
C PHE A 31 6.86 3.04 32.30
N LYS A 32 7.38 1.97 31.71
CA LYS A 32 8.77 1.94 31.23
C LYS A 32 8.94 2.81 29.98
N ARG A 33 10.17 3.24 29.71
CA ARG A 33 10.50 4.12 28.57
C ARG A 33 9.96 3.66 27.21
N HIS A 34 9.99 2.36 26.92
CA HIS A 34 9.47 1.81 25.65
C HIS A 34 7.92 1.80 25.58
N GLN A 35 7.23 1.94 26.70
CA GLN A 35 5.76 2.03 26.77
C GLN A 35 5.25 3.48 26.75
N HIS A 36 6.12 4.46 27.03
CA HIS A 36 5.76 5.89 27.12
C HIS A 36 4.99 6.37 25.90
N PHE A 37 5.48 6.10 24.69
CA PHE A 37 4.77 6.50 23.47
C PHE A 37 3.36 5.88 23.37
N LYS A 38 3.21 4.59 23.70
CA LYS A 38 1.90 3.91 23.68
C LYS A 38 0.95 4.49 24.72
N ALA A 39 1.43 4.74 25.93
CA ALA A 39 0.64 5.31 27.02
C ALA A 39 0.23 6.76 26.72
N CYS A 40 1.15 7.59 26.22
CA CYS A 40 0.84 8.95 25.76
C CYS A 40 -0.14 8.96 24.59
N TYR A 41 -0.02 8.04 23.64
CA TYR A 41 -1.02 7.92 22.58
C TYR A 41 -2.41 7.57 23.14
N CYS A 42 -2.49 6.67 24.12
CA CYS A 42 -3.76 6.39 24.81
C CYS A 42 -4.31 7.63 25.52
N LEU A 43 -3.45 8.47 26.13
CA LEU A 43 -3.86 9.77 26.66
C LEU A 43 -4.43 10.68 25.56
N THR A 44 -3.81 10.72 24.37
CA THR A 44 -4.36 11.51 23.26
C THR A 44 -5.73 11.04 22.82
N LEU A 45 -5.98 9.72 22.77
CA LEU A 45 -7.30 9.15 22.46
C LEU A 45 -8.35 9.53 23.52
N LEU A 46 -7.98 9.42 24.81
CA LEU A 46 -8.86 9.81 25.92
C LEU A 46 -9.17 11.31 25.94
N LEU A 47 -8.29 12.14 25.39
CA LEU A 47 -8.48 13.58 25.26
C LEU A 47 -9.33 14.00 24.05
N GLU A 48 -9.55 13.11 23.07
CA GLU A 48 -10.42 13.43 21.93
C GLU A 48 -11.88 13.61 22.37
N ASP A 49 -12.37 12.73 23.24
CA ASP A 49 -13.69 12.88 23.86
C ASP A 49 -13.57 13.52 25.26
N ARG A 50 -13.92 14.81 25.32
CA ARG A 50 -13.92 15.63 26.56
C ARG A 50 -14.80 15.06 27.65
N ARG A 51 -15.75 14.19 27.32
CA ARG A 51 -16.70 13.61 28.27
C ARG A 51 -16.07 12.50 29.12
N LEU A 52 -15.08 11.78 28.60
CA LEU A 52 -14.47 10.62 29.26
C LEU A 52 -13.65 10.99 30.51
N LEU A 53 -12.85 12.05 30.40
CA LEU A 53 -11.99 12.53 31.47
C LEU A 53 -12.58 13.79 32.12
N LYS A 54 -12.45 13.91 33.45
CA LYS A 54 -12.78 15.15 34.17
C LYS A 54 -11.80 16.26 33.81
N GLN A 55 -12.21 17.51 34.02
CA GLN A 55 -11.39 18.68 33.68
C GLN A 55 -10.00 18.64 34.33
N THR A 56 -9.89 18.28 35.61
CA THR A 56 -8.61 18.10 36.31
C THR A 56 -7.73 17.04 35.65
N GLN A 57 -8.31 15.89 35.29
CA GLN A 57 -7.62 14.77 34.63
C GLN A 57 -7.11 15.16 33.24
N ARG A 58 -7.87 15.99 32.51
CA ARG A 58 -7.45 16.49 31.19
C ARG A 58 -6.24 17.42 31.31
N LEU A 59 -6.21 18.31 32.29
CA LEU A 59 -5.02 19.16 32.55
C LEU A 59 -3.79 18.33 32.89
N VAL A 60 -3.94 17.32 33.76
CA VAL A 60 -2.86 16.38 34.10
C VAL A 60 -2.36 15.65 32.86
N ALA A 61 -3.26 15.12 32.02
CA ALA A 61 -2.89 14.42 30.80
C ALA A 61 -2.13 15.32 29.82
N PHE A 62 -2.58 16.57 29.62
CA PHE A 62 -1.85 17.55 28.81
C PHE A 62 -0.46 17.86 29.38
N TYR A 63 -0.34 18.00 30.71
CA TYR A 63 0.94 18.21 31.37
C TYR A 63 1.92 17.04 31.13
N ILE A 64 1.45 15.79 31.29
CA ILE A 64 2.26 14.59 31.04
C ILE A 64 2.72 14.54 29.57
N LEU A 65 1.83 14.80 28.61
CA LEU A 65 2.17 14.82 27.18
C LEU A 65 3.24 15.87 26.82
N PHE A 66 3.24 16.99 27.56
CA PHE A 66 4.18 18.08 27.37
C PHE A 66 5.54 17.78 28.02
N GLU A 67 5.57 17.51 29.32
CA GLU A 67 6.80 17.49 30.11
C GLU A 67 7.63 16.22 29.89
N LEU A 68 6.98 15.09 29.57
CA LEU A 68 7.67 13.80 29.39
C LEU A 68 8.75 13.85 28.30
N TYR A 69 8.53 14.64 27.25
CA TYR A 69 9.44 14.79 26.11
C TYR A 69 10.29 16.06 26.18
N ARG A 70 10.10 16.93 27.19
CA ARG A 70 10.83 18.20 27.31
C ARG A 70 12.33 18.01 27.57
N GLY A 71 12.70 16.93 28.26
CA GLY A 71 14.09 16.61 28.62
C GLY A 71 14.86 15.78 27.58
N GLU A 72 14.24 15.36 26.47
CA GLU A 72 14.88 14.48 25.50
C GLU A 72 15.70 15.29 24.48
N GLN A 73 17.03 15.23 24.60
CA GLN A 73 17.99 16.06 23.85
C GLN A 73 18.02 15.87 22.32
N SER A 74 17.22 14.96 21.74
CA SER A 74 17.34 14.58 20.32
C SER A 74 16.02 14.28 19.61
N SER A 75 14.88 14.42 20.28
CA SER A 75 13.56 14.04 19.75
C SER A 75 12.60 15.21 19.79
N ILE A 76 12.08 15.58 18.62
CA ILE A 76 10.88 16.41 18.51
C ILE A 76 9.75 15.69 19.23
N ASN A 77 9.07 16.35 20.16
CA ASN A 77 7.94 15.76 20.88
C ASN A 77 6.83 15.39 19.87
N PRO A 78 6.47 14.09 19.76
CA PRO A 78 5.55 13.60 18.72
C PRO A 78 4.10 14.09 18.93
N PHE A 79 3.77 14.62 20.10
CA PHE A 79 2.43 15.10 20.47
C PHE A 79 2.30 16.63 20.42
N MET A 80 3.33 17.36 20.00
CA MET A 80 3.30 18.83 19.94
C MET A 80 2.18 19.39 19.07
N SER A 81 1.88 18.75 17.94
CA SER A 81 0.76 19.17 17.09
C SER A 81 -0.57 19.08 17.84
N VAL A 82 -0.78 18.01 18.62
CA VAL A 82 -1.99 17.83 19.43
C VAL A 82 -2.12 18.93 20.48
N LEU A 83 -1.02 19.29 21.16
CA LEU A 83 -1.01 20.36 22.16
C LEU A 83 -1.31 21.74 21.54
N ILE A 84 -0.71 22.04 20.38
CA ILE A 84 -0.92 23.30 19.67
C ILE A 84 -2.35 23.40 19.13
N ASP A 85 -2.87 22.32 18.53
CA ASP A 85 -4.23 22.28 18.02
C ASP A 85 -5.26 22.43 19.17
N ALA A 86 -5.02 21.78 20.31
CA ALA A 86 -5.86 21.94 21.51
C ALA A 86 -5.80 23.37 22.11
N ALA A 87 -4.62 23.99 22.14
CA ALA A 87 -4.44 25.38 22.61
C ALA A 87 -5.11 26.42 21.70
N SER A 88 -5.24 26.08 20.42
CA SER A 88 -5.79 26.94 19.36
C SER A 88 -7.30 26.79 19.17
N ASN A 89 -7.90 25.72 19.70
CA ASN A 89 -9.32 25.42 19.48
C ASN A 89 -10.22 26.44 20.19
N GLU A 90 -10.89 27.32 19.44
CA GLU A 90 -11.72 28.36 20.03
C GLU A 90 -13.00 27.87 20.70
N ALA A 91 -13.52 26.73 20.26
CA ALA A 91 -14.72 26.10 20.81
C ALA A 91 -14.43 25.33 22.12
N ALA A 92 -13.15 25.18 22.49
CA ALA A 92 -12.73 24.54 23.73
C ALA A 92 -12.98 25.43 24.95
N ASP A 93 -12.95 24.81 26.13
CA ASP A 93 -12.93 25.50 27.40
C ASP A 93 -11.74 26.49 27.49
N LYS A 94 -12.04 27.74 27.87
CA LYS A 94 -11.07 28.83 27.98
C LYS A 94 -9.96 28.50 28.98
N MET A 95 -10.29 27.78 30.05
CA MET A 95 -9.33 27.40 31.08
C MET A 95 -8.28 26.41 30.53
N GLU A 96 -8.71 25.37 29.83
CA GLU A 96 -7.80 24.40 29.19
C GLU A 96 -6.89 25.08 28.16
N ARG A 97 -7.46 25.97 27.34
CA ARG A 97 -6.69 26.74 26.35
C ARG A 97 -5.63 27.59 27.04
N ALA A 98 -5.97 28.27 28.12
CA ALA A 98 -5.04 29.11 28.85
C ALA A 98 -3.93 28.28 29.46
N PHE A 99 -4.28 27.17 30.11
CA PHE A 99 -3.32 26.22 30.67
C PHE A 99 -2.31 25.73 29.62
N LEU A 100 -2.79 25.30 28.46
CA LEU A 100 -1.94 24.84 27.35
C LEU A 100 -1.05 25.96 26.80
N GLN A 101 -1.56 27.19 26.67
CA GLN A 101 -0.74 28.32 26.21
C GLN A 101 0.34 28.69 27.23
N ILE A 102 0.07 28.61 28.54
CA ILE A 102 1.11 28.83 29.56
C ILE A 102 2.14 27.70 29.51
N LEU A 103 1.73 26.44 29.34
CA LEU A 103 2.65 25.31 29.15
C LEU A 103 3.54 25.52 27.94
N LEU A 104 2.96 25.87 26.80
CA LEU A 104 3.73 26.16 25.58
C LEU A 104 4.69 27.35 25.78
N GLN A 105 4.28 28.41 26.49
CA GLN A 105 5.15 29.55 26.83
C GLN A 105 6.33 29.11 27.71
N SER A 106 6.15 28.11 28.56
CA SER A 106 7.21 27.55 29.42
C SER A 106 8.32 26.83 28.65
N LEU A 107 8.12 26.42 27.38
CA LEU A 107 9.24 25.96 26.54
C LEU A 107 10.36 27.00 26.44
N ASN A 108 10.00 28.28 26.46
CA ASN A 108 10.92 29.39 26.30
C ASN A 108 11.36 30.01 27.64
N SER A 109 10.82 29.54 28.78
CA SER A 109 11.10 30.10 30.10
C SER A 109 11.23 29.00 31.16
N ASN A 110 12.27 29.06 31.99
CA ASN A 110 12.53 28.04 33.03
C ASN A 110 11.57 28.11 34.23
N ASN A 111 10.39 28.69 34.07
CA ASN A 111 9.41 28.82 35.14
C ASN A 111 8.74 27.47 35.41
N LYS A 112 9.06 26.90 36.57
CA LYS A 112 8.47 25.67 37.12
C LYS A 112 7.28 25.93 38.05
N GLU A 113 6.79 27.17 38.12
CA GLU A 113 5.71 27.53 39.04
C GLU A 113 4.44 26.69 38.82
N LEU A 114 4.14 26.33 37.56
CA LEU A 114 3.03 25.45 37.24
C LEU A 114 3.23 24.01 37.73
N SER A 115 4.46 23.47 37.73
CA SER A 115 4.68 22.06 38.05
C SER A 115 4.40 21.73 39.52
N MET A 116 4.55 22.72 40.40
CA MET A 116 4.32 22.58 41.84
C MET A 116 2.85 22.68 42.24
N LYS A 117 2.01 23.34 41.44
CA LYS A 117 0.57 23.48 41.71
C LYS A 117 -0.17 22.19 41.35
N SER A 118 -1.27 21.92 42.04
CA SER A 118 -2.21 20.87 41.62
C SER A 118 -3.15 21.38 40.51
N ALA A 119 -3.73 20.45 39.74
CA ALA A 119 -4.68 20.82 38.69
C ALA A 119 -5.94 21.53 39.26
N SER A 120 -6.39 21.13 40.45
CA SER A 120 -7.51 21.75 41.15
C SER A 120 -7.19 23.17 41.63
N GLU A 121 -5.98 23.40 42.15
CA GLU A 121 -5.49 24.74 42.50
C GLU A 121 -5.39 25.67 41.28
N PHE A 122 -4.96 25.14 40.13
CA PHE A 122 -4.93 25.93 38.91
C PHE A 122 -6.34 26.35 38.49
N ILE A 123 -7.31 25.44 38.56
CA ILE A 123 -8.71 25.72 38.22
C ILE A 123 -9.31 26.77 39.17
N SER A 124 -9.04 26.68 40.47
CA SER A 124 -9.59 27.61 41.46
C SER A 124 -9.00 29.03 41.37
N THR A 125 -7.77 29.15 40.89
CA THR A 125 -7.06 30.44 40.75
C THR A 125 -7.19 31.05 39.35
N PHE A 126 -7.88 30.37 38.43
CA PHE A 126 -7.97 30.80 37.05
C PHE A 126 -8.88 32.02 36.86
N ASP A 127 -8.30 33.12 36.37
CA ASP A 127 -9.04 34.29 35.88
C ASP A 127 -8.96 34.39 34.34
N PRO A 128 -10.08 34.21 33.61
CA PRO A 128 -10.12 34.36 32.16
C PRO A 128 -9.68 35.74 31.66
N SER A 129 -9.83 36.79 32.47
CA SER A 129 -9.62 38.19 32.10
C SER A 129 -8.13 38.55 31.97
N VAL A 130 -7.28 37.82 32.68
CA VAL A 130 -5.82 38.03 32.71
C VAL A 130 -5.13 37.40 31.50
N HIS A 131 -5.77 36.43 30.84
CA HIS A 131 -5.16 35.62 29.80
C HIS A 131 -5.43 36.16 28.40
N LYS A 132 -4.38 36.64 27.71
CA LYS A 132 -4.44 36.98 26.29
C LYS A 132 -4.16 35.73 25.46
N PHE A 133 -5.19 35.23 24.79
CA PHE A 133 -5.07 34.08 23.90
C PHE A 133 -4.38 34.45 22.59
N LEU A 134 -3.39 33.65 22.20
CA LEU A 134 -2.77 33.73 20.88
C LEU A 134 -3.65 33.03 19.83
N SER A 135 -3.60 33.51 18.58
CA SER A 135 -4.27 32.87 17.44
C SER A 135 -3.59 31.55 17.05
N ALA A 136 -4.32 30.71 16.32
CA ALA A 136 -3.82 29.43 15.83
C ALA A 136 -2.58 29.58 14.94
N GLU A 137 -2.57 30.58 14.07
CA GLU A 137 -1.47 30.89 13.16
C GLU A 137 -0.24 31.37 13.92
N ALA A 138 -0.44 32.20 14.94
CA ALA A 138 0.65 32.70 15.78
C ALA A 138 1.33 31.56 16.56
N LEU A 139 0.54 30.63 17.12
CA LEU A 139 1.08 29.46 17.81
C LEU A 139 1.82 28.53 16.84
N LYS A 140 1.23 28.20 15.68
CA LYS A 140 1.88 27.34 14.68
C LYS A 140 3.18 27.94 14.15
N SER A 141 3.20 29.24 13.87
CA SER A 141 4.42 29.94 13.43
C SER A 141 5.49 29.96 14.51
N ARG A 142 5.12 30.19 15.77
CA ARG A 142 6.09 30.28 16.88
C ARG A 142 6.74 28.94 17.22
N TYR A 143 6.00 27.83 17.05
CA TYR A 143 6.48 26.48 17.37
C TYR A 143 6.75 25.63 16.13
N ALA A 144 6.89 26.24 14.95
CA ALA A 144 7.12 25.54 13.68
C ALA A 144 8.35 24.60 13.72
N GLY A 145 9.43 25.02 14.39
CA GLY A 145 10.63 24.19 14.55
C GLY A 145 10.47 22.99 15.50
N ASN A 146 9.44 23.01 16.35
CA ASN A 146 9.12 21.94 17.31
C ASN A 146 8.03 21.00 16.77
N LEU A 147 7.52 21.26 15.57
CA LEU A 147 6.55 20.39 14.91
C LEU A 147 7.29 19.29 14.14
N PRO A 148 6.77 18.05 14.16
CA PRO A 148 7.31 17.00 13.31
C PRO A 148 7.15 17.39 11.81
N PRO A 149 8.11 17.03 10.94
CA PRO A 149 8.14 17.43 9.54
C PRO A 149 6.92 16.93 8.74
N GLU A 150 6.32 15.82 9.17
CA GLU A 150 5.00 15.40 8.72
C GLU A 150 4.07 15.24 9.94
N PRO A 151 2.88 15.86 9.91
CA PRO A 151 1.91 15.64 10.95
C PRO A 151 1.41 14.19 10.84
N ARG A 152 1.65 13.39 11.89
CA ARG A 152 1.20 12.00 12.02
C ARG A 152 -0.32 11.94 12.27
N ILE A 153 -1.08 12.42 11.29
CA ILE A 153 -2.55 12.46 11.29
C ILE A 153 -3.05 11.21 10.57
N SER A 154 -4.02 10.51 11.16
CA SER A 154 -4.67 9.36 10.53
C SER A 154 -5.31 9.76 9.19
N SER A 155 -5.39 8.83 8.25
CA SER A 155 -6.07 9.04 6.96
C SER A 155 -7.51 9.53 7.15
N PHE A 156 -8.22 8.99 8.15
CA PHE A 156 -9.56 9.42 8.53
C PHE A 156 -9.59 10.89 8.95
N LYS A 157 -8.68 11.33 9.82
CA LYS A 157 -8.64 12.73 10.28
C LYS A 157 -8.17 13.67 9.17
N LYS A 158 -7.32 13.23 8.24
CA LYS A 158 -7.01 13.96 6.98
C LYS A 158 -8.25 14.11 6.08
N ALA A 159 -9.13 13.11 6.06
CA ALA A 159 -10.41 13.14 5.35
C ALA A 159 -11.53 13.85 6.14
N SER A 160 -11.21 14.49 7.28
CA SER A 160 -12.19 15.12 8.19
C SER A 160 -13.24 14.17 8.75
N ILE A 161 -12.93 12.86 8.80
CA ILE A 161 -13.78 11.84 9.41
C ILE A 161 -13.43 11.74 10.90
N SER A 162 -14.38 12.08 11.77
CA SER A 162 -14.27 11.88 13.22
C SER A 162 -14.98 10.59 13.64
N ASN A 163 -14.37 9.88 14.58
CA ASN A 163 -14.98 8.80 15.37
C ASN A 163 -15.92 9.34 16.47
N ILE A 164 -15.91 10.66 16.71
CA ILE A 164 -16.77 11.34 17.68
C ILE A 164 -17.86 12.08 16.91
N ILE A 165 -19.11 11.78 17.24
CA ILE A 165 -20.27 12.51 16.76
C ILE A 165 -20.69 13.44 17.91
N PRO A 166 -20.43 14.76 17.80
CA PRO A 166 -20.86 15.70 18.83
C PRO A 166 -22.39 15.77 18.84
N ASP A 167 -22.93 15.83 20.04
CA ASP A 167 -24.34 16.14 20.24
C ASP A 167 -24.59 17.61 19.83
N PRO A 168 -25.47 17.89 18.85
CA PRO A 168 -25.72 19.26 18.39
C PRO A 168 -26.27 20.17 19.49
N ASP A 169 -26.89 19.61 20.53
CA ASP A 169 -27.53 20.38 21.60
C ASP A 169 -26.55 20.77 22.71
N ILE A 170 -25.32 20.24 22.70
CA ILE A 170 -24.32 20.43 23.76
C ILE A 170 -23.11 21.20 23.21
N PRO A 171 -22.86 22.45 23.66
CA PRO A 171 -21.68 23.20 23.26
C PRO A 171 -20.38 22.46 23.62
N LEU A 172 -19.39 22.47 22.71
CA LEU A 172 -18.11 21.76 22.86
C LEU A 172 -17.27 22.18 24.09
N GLY A 173 -17.51 23.38 24.61
CA GLY A 173 -16.85 23.93 25.80
C GLY A 173 -17.64 23.73 27.10
N PHE A 174 -18.78 23.02 27.07
CA PHE A 174 -19.62 22.82 28.25
C PHE A 174 -18.99 21.78 29.19
N ALA A 175 -18.72 22.18 30.44
CA ALA A 175 -18.26 21.27 31.47
C ALA A 175 -19.43 20.44 32.00
N LEU A 176 -19.45 19.15 31.67
CA LEU A 176 -20.49 18.20 32.14
C LEU A 176 -20.53 18.02 33.67
N ASP A 177 -19.55 18.58 34.38
CA ASP A 177 -19.37 18.46 35.83
C ASP A 177 -20.02 19.64 36.61
N SER A 178 -20.69 20.57 35.92
CA SER A 178 -21.47 21.62 36.58
C SER A 178 -22.59 20.99 37.42
N THR A 179 -22.64 21.37 38.70
CA THR A 179 -23.51 20.84 39.77
C THR A 179 -25.02 20.99 39.54
N GLU A 180 -25.43 21.64 38.45
CA GLU A 180 -26.81 21.93 38.09
C GLU A 180 -27.62 20.68 37.71
N HIS A 181 -26.98 19.54 37.43
CA HIS A 181 -27.64 18.26 37.10
C HIS A 181 -27.11 17.05 37.89
N ALA A 182 -26.36 17.27 38.96
CA ALA A 182 -25.88 16.18 39.80
C ALA A 182 -27.05 15.55 40.58
N VAL A 183 -27.49 14.36 40.19
CA VAL A 183 -28.41 13.56 40.99
C VAL A 183 -27.74 13.27 42.35
N PRO A 184 -28.37 13.58 43.49
CA PRO A 184 -27.75 13.36 44.80
C PRO A 184 -27.48 11.87 45.00
N GLY A 185 -26.20 11.50 45.12
CA GLY A 185 -25.77 10.13 45.44
C GLY A 185 -25.38 9.23 44.27
N GLY A 186 -25.40 9.71 43.02
CA GLY A 186 -25.01 8.92 41.84
C GLY A 186 -23.52 9.07 41.48
N VAL A 187 -22.83 7.96 41.24
CA VAL A 187 -21.54 7.93 40.52
C VAL A 187 -21.67 8.82 39.28
N THR A 188 -20.66 9.63 38.95
CA THR A 188 -20.67 10.53 37.79
C THR A 188 -20.90 9.70 36.52
N GLN A 189 -22.14 9.63 36.07
CA GLN A 189 -22.59 8.75 34.99
C GLN A 189 -22.53 9.49 33.66
N LEU A 190 -21.89 8.90 32.65
CA LEU A 190 -22.05 9.29 31.25
C LEU A 190 -23.19 8.42 30.69
N GLY A 191 -24.40 8.96 30.61
CA GLY A 191 -25.57 8.14 30.30
C GLY A 191 -25.79 7.06 31.38
N ALA A 192 -25.90 5.79 31.00
CA ALA A 192 -26.09 4.67 31.94
C ALA A 192 -24.77 4.05 32.47
N GLY A 193 -23.59 4.59 32.10
CA GLY A 193 -22.29 3.95 32.34
C GLY A 193 -21.32 4.73 33.23
N ASN A 194 -20.34 4.03 33.81
CA ASN A 194 -19.22 4.60 34.59
C ASN A 194 -18.15 5.19 33.65
N ARG A 195 -17.78 6.46 33.81
CA ARG A 195 -16.75 7.13 32.98
C ARG A 195 -15.42 6.39 32.93
N GLY A 196 -14.97 5.87 34.08
CA GLY A 196 -13.71 5.14 34.17
C GLY A 196 -13.75 3.81 33.41
N ALA A 197 -14.91 3.13 33.40
CA ALA A 197 -15.11 1.91 32.64
C ALA A 197 -15.12 2.19 31.13
N ALA A 198 -15.81 3.25 30.69
CA ALA A 198 -15.82 3.67 29.29
C ALA A 198 -14.43 4.08 28.80
N ALA A 199 -13.67 4.82 29.61
CA ALA A 199 -12.28 5.17 29.32
C ALA A 199 -11.39 3.91 29.21
N ALA A 200 -11.54 2.95 30.12
CA ALA A 200 -10.80 1.70 30.08
C ALA A 200 -11.14 0.85 28.84
N GLU A 201 -12.43 0.74 28.50
CA GLU A 201 -12.92 0.03 27.32
C GLU A 201 -12.41 0.65 26.03
N LEU A 202 -12.39 1.99 25.93
CA LEU A 202 -11.84 2.68 24.76
C LEU A 202 -10.36 2.32 24.56
N VAL A 203 -9.53 2.38 25.60
CA VAL A 203 -8.09 2.07 25.52
C VAL A 203 -7.83 0.59 25.17
N GLN A 204 -8.68 -0.31 25.68
CA GLN A 204 -8.58 -1.74 25.45
C GLN A 204 -9.06 -2.14 24.04
N SER A 205 -10.16 -1.56 23.57
CA SER A 205 -10.70 -1.78 22.22
C SER A 205 -9.89 -1.07 21.13
N SER A 206 -9.14 -0.03 21.49
CA SER A 206 -8.25 0.68 20.57
C SER A 206 -7.11 -0.23 20.09
N SER A 207 -7.01 -0.34 18.76
CA SER A 207 -5.92 -1.01 18.06
C SER A 207 -5.06 0.00 17.31
N LEU A 208 -3.77 -0.33 17.15
CA LEU A 208 -2.85 0.40 16.28
C LEU A 208 -3.04 0.04 14.79
N ASN A 209 -3.93 -0.91 14.48
CA ASN A 209 -4.25 -1.30 13.12
C ASN A 209 -4.80 -0.09 12.35
N GLY A 210 -4.17 0.26 11.23
CA GLY A 210 -4.47 1.49 10.47
C GLY A 210 -3.56 2.68 10.78
N LEU A 211 -2.63 2.58 11.74
CA LEU A 211 -1.44 3.45 11.85
C LEU A 211 -0.24 2.89 11.08
N GLU A 212 -0.46 1.90 10.22
CA GLU A 212 0.55 1.44 9.28
C GLU A 212 1.03 2.64 8.45
N PRO A 213 2.34 2.72 8.12
CA PRO A 213 2.83 3.78 7.26
C PRO A 213 1.96 3.80 6.00
N PRO A 214 1.41 4.97 5.62
CA PRO A 214 0.57 5.04 4.45
C PRO A 214 1.37 4.48 3.28
N TRP A 215 0.73 3.70 2.41
CA TRP A 215 1.35 3.33 1.14
C TRP A 215 1.47 4.61 0.31
N VAL A 216 2.57 5.34 0.50
CA VAL A 216 2.83 6.59 -0.20
C VAL A 216 3.13 6.24 -1.64
N ARG A 217 2.25 6.65 -2.55
CA ARG A 217 2.55 6.72 -3.98
C ARG A 217 3.03 8.14 -4.25
N PRO A 218 4.34 8.43 -4.14
CA PRO A 218 4.83 9.75 -4.48
C PRO A 218 4.38 10.09 -5.90
N ALA A 219 3.98 11.34 -6.12
CA ALA A 219 3.67 11.80 -7.47
C ALA A 219 4.89 11.54 -8.36
N PRO A 220 4.71 11.01 -9.58
CA PRO A 220 5.84 10.75 -10.46
C PRO A 220 6.63 12.05 -10.69
N PRO A 221 7.97 11.97 -10.79
CA PRO A 221 8.78 13.15 -11.05
C PRO A 221 8.33 13.79 -12.35
N ARG A 222 8.18 15.13 -12.34
CA ARG A 222 7.93 15.88 -13.58
C ARG A 222 9.24 15.92 -14.35
N LEU A 223 9.35 15.06 -15.35
CA LEU A 223 10.47 15.07 -16.29
C LEU A 223 10.28 16.22 -17.29
N PRO A 224 11.37 16.84 -17.79
CA PRO A 224 11.26 17.79 -18.88
C PRO A 224 10.72 17.07 -20.14
N PRO A 225 9.92 17.75 -20.97
CA PRO A 225 9.38 17.15 -22.18
C PRO A 225 10.51 16.74 -23.12
N GLN A 226 10.49 15.50 -23.61
CA GLN A 226 11.45 15.02 -24.61
C GLN A 226 10.99 15.41 -26.02
N GLN A 227 11.95 15.60 -26.94
CA GLN A 227 11.66 16.01 -28.32
C GLN A 227 10.68 15.08 -29.06
N GLY A 228 10.66 13.79 -28.71
CA GLY A 228 9.74 12.80 -29.28
C GLY A 228 8.37 12.72 -28.61
N GLU A 229 8.15 13.35 -27.46
CA GLU A 229 6.86 13.29 -26.74
C GLU A 229 5.80 14.22 -27.36
N MET A 230 6.23 15.20 -28.17
CA MET A 230 5.31 16.09 -28.90
C MET A 230 4.43 15.35 -29.92
N ILE A 231 4.80 14.13 -30.31
CA ILE A 231 3.99 13.25 -31.18
C ILE A 231 2.63 12.90 -30.54
N TRP A 232 2.55 12.91 -29.20
CA TRP A 232 1.31 12.61 -28.48
C TRP A 232 0.35 13.80 -28.42
N LEU A 233 0.86 15.02 -28.58
CA LEU A 233 0.06 16.25 -28.63
C LEU A 233 -0.38 16.59 -30.06
N ILE A 234 0.45 16.25 -31.04
CA ILE A 234 0.19 16.45 -32.46
C ILE A 234 0.50 15.11 -33.16
N PRO A 235 -0.50 14.21 -33.27
CA PRO A 235 -0.28 12.93 -33.95
C PRO A 235 0.05 13.21 -35.42
N ASP A 236 1.12 12.59 -35.91
CA ASP A 236 1.40 12.59 -37.34
C ASP A 236 0.24 11.92 -38.07
N THR A 237 -0.12 12.40 -39.25
CA THR A 237 -1.19 11.78 -40.05
C THR A 237 -0.66 10.70 -40.98
N GLN A 238 0.67 10.60 -41.13
CA GLN A 238 1.36 9.62 -41.96
C GLN A 238 1.78 8.42 -41.11
N HIS A 239 0.87 7.47 -40.92
CA HIS A 239 1.20 6.19 -40.29
C HIS A 239 1.39 5.12 -41.38
N GLU A 240 2.55 4.47 -41.39
CA GLU A 240 2.72 3.21 -42.12
C GLU A 240 2.07 2.08 -41.32
N LEU A 241 1.35 1.18 -42.00
CA LEU A 241 0.77 0.00 -41.37
C LEU A 241 1.90 -0.93 -40.90
N MET A 242 2.28 -0.81 -39.63
CA MET A 242 3.17 -1.78 -38.99
C MET A 242 2.33 -2.95 -38.47
N TRP A 243 2.35 -4.06 -39.20
CA TRP A 243 1.75 -5.31 -38.77
C TRP A 243 2.82 -6.25 -38.22
N ASP A 244 2.59 -6.79 -37.02
CA ASP A 244 3.39 -7.90 -36.52
C ASP A 244 2.97 -9.19 -37.23
N TYR A 245 3.73 -9.56 -38.26
CA TYR A 245 3.52 -10.80 -39.02
C TYR A 245 3.78 -12.07 -38.19
N GLY A 246 4.34 -11.96 -36.98
CA GLY A 246 4.51 -13.05 -36.02
C GLY A 246 3.33 -13.21 -35.05
N MET A 247 2.38 -12.26 -35.04
CA MET A 247 1.21 -12.32 -34.17
C MET A 247 0.32 -13.51 -34.59
N CYS A 248 0.09 -14.43 -33.65
CA CYS A 248 -0.64 -15.69 -33.87
C CYS A 248 0.06 -16.69 -34.84
N ALA A 249 1.38 -16.59 -35.03
CA ALA A 249 2.13 -17.64 -35.70
C ALA A 249 2.18 -18.90 -34.81
N ASP A 250 1.69 -20.03 -35.33
CA ASP A 250 1.84 -21.33 -34.67
C ASP A 250 3.33 -21.70 -34.63
N THR A 251 3.97 -21.57 -33.47
CA THR A 251 5.37 -21.97 -33.26
C THR A 251 5.54 -23.47 -33.00
N SER A 252 4.50 -24.26 -33.27
CA SER A 252 4.53 -25.70 -33.13
C SER A 252 5.57 -26.33 -34.05
N ARG A 253 6.13 -27.46 -33.61
CA ARG A 253 7.14 -28.22 -34.36
C ARG A 253 6.62 -28.57 -35.77
N ASP A 254 5.35 -28.93 -35.87
CA ASP A 254 4.65 -29.30 -37.10
C ASP A 254 4.47 -28.11 -38.06
N ALA A 255 4.20 -26.91 -37.53
CA ALA A 255 4.08 -25.69 -38.33
C ALA A 255 5.42 -25.28 -38.93
N ALA A 256 6.50 -25.36 -38.15
CA ALA A 256 7.86 -25.07 -38.64
C ALA A 256 8.30 -26.05 -39.75
N ILE A 257 7.92 -27.33 -39.64
CA ILE A 257 8.21 -28.35 -40.67
C ILE A 257 7.33 -28.13 -41.90
N ARG A 258 6.04 -27.81 -41.73
CA ARG A 258 5.13 -27.46 -42.83
C ARG A 258 5.64 -26.26 -43.62
N ASP A 259 6.18 -25.24 -42.95
CA ASP A 259 6.79 -24.08 -43.59
C ASP A 259 8.05 -24.44 -44.38
N LEU A 260 8.91 -25.30 -43.84
CA LEU A 260 10.08 -25.80 -44.55
C LEU A 260 9.70 -26.63 -45.78
N ILE A 261 8.65 -27.46 -45.68
CA ILE A 261 8.13 -28.24 -46.82
C ILE A 261 7.48 -27.31 -47.86
N ASN A 262 6.75 -26.28 -47.44
CA ASN A 262 6.19 -25.27 -48.36
C ASN A 262 7.29 -24.49 -49.09
N ARG A 263 8.44 -24.24 -48.44
CA ARG A 263 9.63 -23.70 -49.10
C ARG A 263 10.25 -24.71 -50.06
N ALA A 264 10.22 -26.01 -49.72
CA ALA A 264 10.79 -27.09 -50.55
C ALA A 264 10.03 -27.34 -51.85
N LEU A 265 8.73 -27.05 -51.85
CA LEU A 265 7.90 -27.10 -53.04
C LEU A 265 8.18 -25.93 -54.01
N LYS A 266 8.63 -24.79 -53.49
CA LYS A 266 8.88 -23.57 -54.28
C LYS A 266 10.32 -23.42 -54.76
N GLY A 267 11.28 -24.12 -54.15
CA GLY A 267 12.68 -24.04 -54.53
C GLY A 267 13.61 -24.93 -53.68
N PRO A 268 14.91 -24.95 -54.00
CA PRO A 268 15.88 -25.78 -53.29
C PRO A 268 16.10 -25.30 -51.85
N LEU A 269 16.07 -26.24 -50.89
CA LEU A 269 16.37 -25.94 -49.49
C LEU A 269 17.89 -25.90 -49.25
N ALA A 270 18.30 -25.09 -48.28
CA ALA A 270 19.68 -25.13 -47.79
C ALA A 270 19.99 -26.49 -47.15
N PRO A 271 21.23 -27.03 -47.26
CA PRO A 271 21.58 -28.36 -46.74
C PRO A 271 21.27 -28.56 -45.24
N ALA A 272 21.41 -27.50 -44.43
CA ALA A 272 21.05 -27.53 -43.01
C ALA A 272 19.54 -27.69 -42.77
N GLN A 273 18.70 -27.07 -43.61
CA GLN A 273 17.25 -27.20 -43.56
C GLN A 273 16.81 -28.58 -44.05
N GLN A 274 17.46 -29.11 -45.10
CA GLN A 274 17.20 -30.47 -45.58
C GLN A 274 17.49 -31.52 -44.50
N LYS A 275 18.64 -31.43 -43.82
CA LYS A 275 18.98 -32.34 -42.72
C LYS A 275 17.97 -32.28 -41.57
N LYS A 276 17.48 -31.07 -41.25
CA LYS A 276 16.46 -30.87 -40.21
C LYS A 276 15.13 -31.54 -40.58
N VAL A 277 14.68 -31.38 -41.83
CA VAL A 277 13.44 -32.02 -42.30
C VAL A 277 13.57 -33.55 -42.28
N LEU A 278 14.70 -34.11 -42.73
CA LEU A 278 14.93 -35.56 -42.71
C LEU A 278 14.95 -36.13 -41.28
N MET A 279 15.65 -35.48 -40.36
CA MET A 279 15.72 -35.92 -38.95
C MET A 279 14.34 -35.93 -38.27
N GLU A 280 13.50 -34.93 -38.54
CA GLU A 280 12.15 -34.86 -37.97
C GLU A 280 11.19 -35.88 -38.63
N LEU A 281 11.34 -36.13 -39.95
CA LEU A 281 10.60 -37.19 -40.66
C LEU A 281 10.99 -38.61 -40.23
N GLU A 282 12.24 -38.83 -39.82
CA GLU A 282 12.68 -40.07 -39.19
C GLU A 282 12.08 -40.25 -37.79
N ALA A 283 11.99 -39.16 -37.01
CA ALA A 283 11.45 -39.17 -35.66
C ALA A 283 9.92 -39.39 -35.62
N ASP A 284 9.17 -38.77 -36.54
CA ASP A 284 7.74 -39.00 -36.68
C ASP A 284 7.32 -39.19 -38.15
N PRO A 285 7.09 -40.43 -38.60
CA PRO A 285 6.66 -40.71 -39.97
C PRO A 285 5.23 -40.23 -40.25
N LYS A 286 4.44 -39.84 -39.24
CA LYS A 286 3.09 -39.29 -39.41
C LYS A 286 3.10 -37.81 -39.79
N LEU A 287 4.24 -37.12 -39.69
CA LEU A 287 4.36 -35.71 -40.09
C LEU A 287 4.07 -35.51 -41.58
N VAL A 288 4.36 -36.50 -42.42
CA VAL A 288 4.05 -36.46 -43.86
C VAL A 288 2.58 -36.12 -44.12
N TYR A 289 1.66 -36.63 -43.29
CA TYR A 289 0.22 -36.36 -43.40
C TYR A 289 -0.14 -34.97 -42.89
N HIS A 290 0.46 -34.55 -41.78
CA HIS A 290 0.19 -33.24 -41.17
C HIS A 290 0.72 -32.09 -42.02
N CYS A 291 1.79 -32.31 -42.79
CA CYS A 291 2.38 -31.31 -43.67
C CYS A 291 1.61 -31.07 -44.98
N GLY A 292 0.48 -31.74 -45.22
CA GLY A 292 -0.38 -31.48 -46.37
C GLY A 292 0.20 -31.92 -47.71
N LEU A 293 1.12 -32.90 -47.71
CA LEU A 293 1.71 -33.47 -48.91
C LEU A 293 0.65 -34.30 -49.65
N THR A 294 0.08 -33.73 -50.71
CA THR A 294 -0.88 -34.40 -51.60
C THR A 294 -0.16 -34.96 -52.81
N SER A 295 -0.63 -36.07 -53.40
CA SER A 295 -0.04 -36.74 -54.59
C SER A 295 0.27 -35.80 -55.77
N ARG A 296 -0.42 -34.67 -55.88
CA ARG A 296 -0.22 -33.63 -56.89
C ARG A 296 1.02 -32.76 -56.69
N ARG A 297 1.51 -32.61 -55.45
CA ARG A 297 2.66 -31.76 -55.07
C ARG A 297 3.98 -32.52 -55.00
N LEU A 298 3.94 -33.86 -55.08
CA LEU A 298 5.14 -34.68 -55.11
C LEU A 298 6.03 -34.45 -56.33
N PRO A 299 5.52 -34.25 -57.56
CA PRO A 299 6.37 -33.94 -58.72
C PRO A 299 7.21 -32.67 -58.49
N GLU A 300 6.60 -31.61 -57.96
CA GLU A 300 7.28 -30.34 -57.64
C GLU A 300 8.36 -30.51 -56.56
N LEU A 301 8.13 -31.40 -55.59
CA LEU A 301 9.12 -31.73 -54.57
C LEU A 301 10.29 -32.53 -55.13
N VAL A 302 10.03 -33.45 -56.06
CA VAL A 302 11.06 -34.27 -56.72
C VAL A 302 11.96 -33.39 -57.60
N GLU A 303 11.39 -32.42 -58.31
CA GLU A 303 12.13 -31.48 -59.16
C GLU A 303 13.04 -30.55 -58.35
N ASN A 304 12.55 -30.03 -57.22
CA ASN A 304 13.28 -29.05 -56.43
C ASN A 304 14.19 -29.68 -55.35
N ASN A 305 13.79 -30.80 -54.74
CA ASN A 305 14.47 -31.42 -53.59
C ASN A 305 14.32 -32.96 -53.60
N SER A 306 15.07 -33.62 -54.48
CA SER A 306 14.99 -35.08 -54.70
C SER A 306 15.26 -35.94 -53.46
N VAL A 307 16.17 -35.52 -52.56
CA VAL A 307 16.53 -36.28 -51.35
C VAL A 307 15.38 -36.37 -50.35
N ILE A 308 14.65 -35.27 -50.13
CA ILE A 308 13.49 -35.24 -49.24
C ILE A 308 12.34 -36.04 -49.87
N ALA A 309 12.17 -35.93 -51.19
CA ALA A 309 11.13 -36.66 -51.90
C ALA A 309 11.29 -38.19 -51.76
N VAL A 310 12.51 -38.72 -51.82
CA VAL A 310 12.77 -40.15 -51.63
C VAL A 310 12.38 -40.62 -50.23
N GLU A 311 12.75 -39.88 -49.18
CA GLU A 311 12.42 -40.27 -47.79
C GLU A 311 10.91 -40.22 -47.55
N VAL A 312 10.23 -39.18 -48.05
CA VAL A 312 8.77 -39.05 -47.99
C VAL A 312 8.10 -40.22 -48.71
N LEU A 313 8.57 -40.58 -49.91
CA LEU A 313 8.04 -41.70 -50.68
C LEU A 313 8.24 -43.04 -49.94
N LEU A 314 9.40 -43.26 -49.32
CA LEU A 314 9.67 -44.46 -48.53
C LEU A 314 8.74 -44.59 -47.32
N LYS A 315 8.44 -43.48 -46.62
CA LYS A 315 7.48 -43.51 -45.51
C LYS A 315 6.04 -43.74 -45.98
N LEU A 316 5.68 -43.21 -47.15
CA LEU A 316 4.36 -43.40 -47.75
C LEU A 316 4.15 -44.81 -48.31
N MET A 317 5.20 -45.48 -48.79
CA MET A 317 5.13 -46.88 -49.25
C MET A 317 4.66 -47.85 -48.16
N ASN A 318 4.94 -47.54 -46.89
CA ASN A 318 4.53 -48.38 -45.75
C ASN A 318 3.07 -48.11 -45.30
N SER A 319 2.34 -47.23 -45.99
CA SER A 319 1.00 -46.79 -45.62
C SER A 319 -0.02 -47.03 -46.74
N ASN A 320 -1.11 -47.73 -46.43
CA ASN A 320 -2.07 -48.26 -47.40
C ASN A 320 -3.02 -47.20 -48.04
N GLN A 321 -2.74 -45.90 -47.97
CA GLN A 321 -3.68 -44.85 -48.41
C GLN A 321 -3.41 -44.22 -49.78
N ILE A 322 -2.38 -44.63 -50.54
CA ILE A 322 -2.02 -43.98 -51.84
C ILE A 322 -2.06 -44.96 -53.02
N ILE A 323 -3.09 -45.80 -53.10
CA ILE A 323 -3.25 -46.75 -54.22
C ILE A 323 -4.12 -46.15 -55.36
N GLU A 324 -4.78 -45.01 -55.18
CA GLU A 324 -5.84 -44.56 -56.11
C GLU A 324 -5.48 -43.55 -57.20
N SER A 325 -4.23 -43.07 -57.30
CA SER A 325 -3.85 -42.23 -58.46
C SER A 325 -2.91 -43.00 -59.39
N GLU A 326 -3.33 -43.24 -60.63
CA GLU A 326 -2.54 -43.92 -61.69
C GLU A 326 -1.15 -43.30 -61.88
N THR A 327 -0.99 -42.01 -61.56
CA THR A 327 0.30 -41.30 -61.54
C THR A 327 1.27 -41.82 -60.48
N PHE A 328 0.79 -42.27 -59.32
CA PHE A 328 1.62 -42.78 -58.23
C PHE A 328 2.16 -44.18 -58.54
N ALA A 329 1.38 -45.02 -59.21
CA ALA A 329 1.84 -46.32 -59.70
C ALA A 329 2.91 -46.18 -60.79
N ALA A 330 2.78 -45.18 -61.67
CA ALA A 330 3.81 -44.86 -62.67
C ALA A 330 5.10 -44.31 -62.03
N ILE A 331 4.98 -43.43 -61.04
CA ILE A 331 6.11 -42.89 -60.27
C ILE A 331 6.81 -43.99 -59.46
N LEU A 332 6.07 -44.90 -58.81
CA LEU A 332 6.64 -46.07 -58.12
C LEU A 332 7.34 -47.03 -59.07
N LYS A 333 6.79 -47.26 -60.28
CA LYS A 333 7.48 -48.05 -61.32
C LYS A 333 8.78 -47.36 -61.75
N CYS A 334 8.75 -46.06 -62.05
CA CYS A 334 9.94 -45.30 -62.42
C CYS A 334 11.00 -45.24 -61.29
N LEU A 335 10.59 -45.08 -60.04
CA LEU A 335 11.49 -45.11 -58.88
C LEU A 335 12.02 -46.50 -58.58
N SER A 336 11.23 -47.56 -58.75
CA SER A 336 11.72 -48.94 -58.62
C SER A 336 12.79 -49.23 -59.67
N ILE A 337 12.61 -48.75 -60.91
CA ILE A 337 13.60 -48.84 -61.99
C ILE A 337 14.82 -47.97 -61.67
N TRP A 338 14.64 -46.75 -61.17
CA TRP A 338 15.73 -45.84 -60.82
C TRP A 338 16.56 -46.37 -59.64
N ILE A 339 15.92 -46.92 -58.60
CA ILE A 339 16.57 -47.59 -57.46
C ILE A 339 17.29 -48.87 -57.93
N LEU A 340 16.70 -49.67 -58.82
CA LEU A 340 17.36 -50.84 -59.43
C LEU A 340 18.59 -50.45 -60.27
N VAL A 341 18.55 -49.33 -60.98
CA VAL A 341 19.68 -48.84 -61.78
C VAL A 341 20.76 -48.25 -60.87
N TYR A 342 20.37 -47.50 -59.83
CA TYR A 342 21.30 -46.83 -58.91
C TYR A 342 21.99 -47.82 -57.95
N THR A 343 21.30 -48.88 -57.51
CA THR A 343 21.93 -49.95 -56.71
C THR A 343 22.86 -50.84 -57.53
N ARG A 344 22.59 -51.02 -58.83
CA ARG A 344 23.42 -51.84 -59.73
C ARG A 344 24.70 -51.15 -60.21
N TRP A 345 24.85 -49.84 -60.00
CA TRP A 345 26.07 -49.06 -60.30
C TRP A 345 26.94 -48.78 -59.07
N LYS A 346 26.58 -49.32 -57.90
CA LYS A 346 27.30 -49.16 -56.63
C LYS A 346 27.74 -50.50 -56.02
N LEU A 347 28.03 -51.47 -56.89
CA LEU A 347 28.69 -52.75 -56.62
C LEU A 347 29.88 -52.92 -57.55
#